data_AF-A0A947BFD9-F1
#
_entry.id   AF-A0A947BFD9-F1
#
_cell.length_a   1.000
_cell.length_b   1.000
_cell.length_c   1.000
_cell.angle_alpha   90.00
_cell.angle_beta   90.00
_cell.angle_gamma   90.00
#
_symmetry.space_group_name_H-M   'P 1'
#
loop_
_entity.id
_entity.type
_entity.pdbx_description
1 polymer ?
#
loop_
_entity_poly.entity_id
_entity_poly.type
_entity_poly.pdbx_seq_one_letter_code
_entity_poly.pdbx_strand_id
1 'polypeptide(L)'
;DYVCVLNEMKAKGADIAVPVLPENHGLEEDDIFDFSSGYIQRSKHIMPKNAVNYPWRLNQEYVLDRKRMSSDPVDDGILSLRRKGANARGAEEELEAAE
;
A
#
# COMPACT_ATOMS: atom_id res chain seq x y z
N ASP A 1 9.61 14.05 10.09
CA ASP A 1 10.51 12.90 10.33
C ASP A 1 9.78 11.65 9.86
N TYR A 2 10.37 10.84 8.97
CA TYR A 2 9.68 9.72 8.29
C TYR A 2 9.39 8.52 9.21
N VAL A 3 9.76 8.63 10.48
CA VAL A 3 9.56 7.65 11.54
C VAL A 3 8.16 7.77 12.18
N CYS A 4 7.30 8.66 11.68
CA CYS A 4 5.96 8.91 12.24
C CYS A 4 5.12 7.63 12.38
N VAL A 5 5.18 6.71 11.41
CA VAL A 5 4.46 5.42 11.47
C VAL A 5 4.94 4.57 12.64
N LEU A 6 6.25 4.50 12.89
CA LEU A 6 6.79 3.71 14.01
C LEU A 6 6.41 4.31 15.37
N ASN A 7 6.36 5.65 15.47
CA ASN A 7 5.87 6.32 16.67
C ASN A 7 4.40 6.02 16.93
N GLU A 8 3.57 6.08 15.87
CA GLU A 8 2.14 5.77 15.94
C GLU A 8 1.90 4.31 16.33
N MET A 9 2.64 3.37 15.72
CA MET A 9 2.60 1.95 16.06
C MET A 9 2.96 1.72 17.52
N LYS A 10 4.01 2.37 18.04
CA LYS A 10 4.39 2.29 19.45
C LYS A 10 3.31 2.86 20.38
N ALA A 11 2.71 3.99 20.02
CA ALA A 11 1.64 4.61 20.79
C ALA A 11 0.38 3.74 20.85
N LYS A 12 0.02 3.07 19.74
CA LYS A 12 -1.15 2.19 19.62
C LYS A 12 -0.87 0.73 20.00
N GLY A 13 0.38 0.36 20.29
CA GLY A 13 0.77 -1.02 20.60
C GLY A 13 0.55 -1.99 19.44
N ALA A 14 0.81 -1.52 18.21
CA ALA A 14 0.70 -2.28 16.97
C ALA A 14 2.06 -2.77 16.48
N ASP A 15 2.07 -3.95 15.85
CA ASP A 15 3.28 -4.58 15.31
C ASP A 15 3.27 -4.63 13.78
N ILE A 16 2.10 -4.44 13.17
CA ILE A 16 1.86 -4.58 11.74
C ILE A 16 1.13 -3.33 11.24
N ALA A 17 1.64 -2.74 10.17
CA ALA A 17 1.02 -1.63 9.44
C ALA A 17 0.79 -2.07 7.98
N VAL A 18 -0.47 -2.11 7.55
CA VAL A 18 -0.85 -2.52 6.19
C VAL A 18 -1.87 -1.52 5.65
N PRO A 19 -1.62 -0.87 4.50
CA PRO A 19 -2.65 -0.06 3.86
C PRO A 19 -3.72 -0.98 3.30
N VAL A 20 -4.99 -0.66 3.57
CA VAL A 20 -6.14 -1.45 3.10
C VAL A 20 -6.95 -0.61 2.13
N LEU A 21 -7.12 -1.11 0.92
CA LEU A 21 -7.98 -0.50 -0.09
C LEU A 21 -9.39 -1.13 0.02
N PRO A 22 -10.44 -0.35 0.33
CA PRO A 22 -11.81 -0.89 0.35
C PRO A 22 -12.28 -1.28 -1.05
N GLU A 23 -13.17 -2.27 -1.17
CA GLU A 23 -13.69 -2.71 -2.47
C GLU A 23 -14.37 -1.57 -3.25
N ASN A 24 -15.13 -0.72 -2.55
CA ASN A 24 -15.81 0.44 -3.13
C ASN A 24 -14.95 1.71 -3.02
N HIS A 25 -13.67 1.64 -3.37
CA HIS A 25 -12.72 2.76 -3.23
C HIS A 25 -13.00 3.94 -4.18
N GLY A 26 -13.73 3.75 -5.28
CA GLY A 26 -14.07 4.82 -6.23
C GLY A 26 -12.87 5.49 -6.91
N LEU A 27 -11.69 4.85 -6.90
CA LEU A 27 -10.49 5.36 -7.55
C LEU A 27 -10.55 5.07 -9.04
N GLU A 28 -10.09 6.03 -9.83
CA GLU A 28 -9.80 5.85 -11.24
C GLU A 28 -8.37 5.31 -11.39
N GLU A 29 -8.24 4.19 -12.11
CA GLU A 29 -6.95 3.58 -12.44
C GLU A 29 -6.25 4.39 -13.53
N ASP A 30 -4.95 4.64 -13.37
CA ASP A 30 -4.13 5.48 -14.24
C ASP A 30 -2.96 4.68 -14.84
N ASP A 31 -2.89 4.59 -16.17
CA ASP A 31 -1.80 3.91 -16.88
C ASP A 31 -0.61 4.87 -17.08
N ILE A 32 0.27 4.89 -16.08
CA ILE A 32 1.49 5.69 -16.09
C ILE A 32 2.60 5.13 -16.99
N PHE A 33 2.40 3.94 -17.58
CA PHE A 33 3.41 3.24 -18.37
C PHE A 33 3.17 3.44 -19.87
N ASP A 34 3.36 4.67 -20.35
CA ASP A 34 3.35 5.01 -21.78
C ASP A 34 4.71 4.68 -22.45
N PHE A 35 5.09 3.40 -22.41
CA PHE A 35 6.33 2.92 -23.01
C PHE A 35 6.05 2.03 -24.22
N SER A 36 6.75 2.27 -25.34
CA SER A 36 6.62 1.48 -26.58
C SER A 36 7.35 0.13 -26.54
N SER A 37 8.12 -0.16 -25.48
CA SER A 37 8.88 -1.39 -25.33
C SER A 37 7.97 -2.62 -25.27
N GLY A 38 8.11 -3.54 -26.23
CA GLY A 38 7.25 -4.71 -26.34
C GLY A 38 7.25 -5.65 -25.11
N TYR A 39 8.33 -5.68 -24.32
CA TYR A 39 8.34 -6.45 -23.07
C TYR A 39 7.45 -5.83 -21.99
N ILE A 40 7.37 -4.50 -21.92
CA ILE A 40 6.47 -3.78 -21.00
C ILE A 40 5.03 -4.05 -21.39
N GLN A 41 4.72 -3.97 -22.69
CA GLN A 41 3.39 -4.24 -23.22
C GLN A 41 2.90 -5.65 -22.86
N ARG A 42 3.75 -6.67 -22.93
CA ARG A 42 3.39 -8.04 -22.51
C ARG A 42 3.12 -8.15 -21.01
N SER A 43 3.87 -7.41 -20.18
CA SER A 43 3.73 -7.47 -18.72
C SER A 43 2.67 -6.54 -18.16
N LYS A 44 1.99 -5.71 -18.97
CA LYS A 44 0.98 -4.73 -18.48
C LYS A 44 -0.05 -5.34 -17.54
N HIS A 45 -0.51 -6.56 -17.81
CA HIS A 45 -1.51 -7.26 -16.99
C HIS A 45 -1.05 -7.70 -15.59
N ILE A 46 0.27 -7.72 -15.33
CA ILE A 46 0.85 -8.03 -14.00
C ILE A 46 1.51 -6.81 -13.35
N MET A 47 1.48 -5.65 -14.02
CA MET A 47 2.06 -4.44 -13.46
C MET A 47 1.27 -3.99 -12.23
N PRO A 48 1.93 -3.32 -11.27
CA PRO A 48 1.23 -2.68 -10.18
C PRO A 48 0.21 -1.65 -10.71
N LYS A 49 -0.97 -1.65 -10.11
CA LYS A 49 -1.99 -0.63 -10.38
C LYS A 49 -1.56 0.71 -9.81
N ASN A 50 -2.02 1.77 -10.45
CA ASN A 50 -1.79 3.14 -10.06
C ASN A 50 -3.11 3.91 -10.13
N ALA A 51 -3.28 4.95 -9.31
CA ALA A 51 -4.47 5.80 -9.33
C ALA A 51 -4.13 7.24 -9.75
N VAL A 52 -5.14 7.96 -10.28
CA VAL A 52 -5.03 9.39 -10.59
C VAL A 52 -4.80 10.24 -9.34
N ASN A 53 -5.30 9.78 -8.18
CA ASN A 53 -5.30 10.53 -6.93
C ASN A 53 -4.47 9.84 -5.84
N TYR A 54 -3.96 10.65 -4.90
CA TYR A 54 -3.25 10.18 -3.72
C TYR A 54 -4.17 9.40 -2.76
N PRO A 55 -3.62 8.51 -1.92
CA PRO A 55 -2.19 8.16 -1.80
C PRO A 55 -1.71 7.08 -2.79
N TRP A 56 -2.60 6.55 -3.64
CA TRP A 56 -2.31 5.44 -4.56
C TRP A 56 -1.72 5.87 -5.90
N ARG A 57 -1.25 7.12 -5.99
CA ARG A 57 -0.61 7.71 -7.17
C ARG A 57 0.91 7.67 -7.05
N LEU A 58 1.59 7.16 -8.07
CA LEU A 58 3.03 7.25 -8.26
C LEU A 58 3.39 8.54 -9.01
N ASN A 59 4.09 9.46 -8.34
CA ASN A 59 4.43 10.75 -8.94
C ASN A 59 5.82 10.80 -9.58
N GLN A 60 6.72 9.88 -9.22
CA GLN A 60 8.13 9.93 -9.59
C GLN A 60 8.77 11.32 -9.29
N GLU A 61 8.27 12.05 -8.28
CA GLU A 61 8.71 13.40 -7.92
C GLU A 61 8.96 13.45 -6.41
N TYR A 62 10.24 13.31 -6.05
CA TYR A 62 10.65 13.10 -4.66
C TYR A 62 10.37 14.31 -3.76
N VAL A 63 10.48 15.54 -4.28
CA VAL A 63 10.33 16.74 -3.45
C VAL A 63 8.89 16.90 -2.99
N LEU A 64 7.94 16.66 -3.90
CA LEU A 64 6.52 16.66 -3.63
C LEU A 64 6.13 15.53 -2.67
N ASP A 65 6.62 14.31 -2.92
CA ASP A 65 6.34 13.15 -2.09
C ASP A 65 6.86 13.37 -0.66
N ARG A 66 8.09 13.86 -0.49
CA ARG A 66 8.64 14.23 0.83
C ARG A 66 7.77 15.23 1.57
N LYS A 67 7.29 16.27 0.87
CA LYS A 67 6.48 17.32 1.51
C LYS A 67 5.17 16.74 2.03
N ARG A 68 4.47 15.94 1.22
CA ARG A 68 3.21 15.27 1.60
C ARG A 68 3.42 14.27 2.73
N MET A 69 4.38 13.36 2.59
CA MET A 69 4.68 12.37 3.64
C MET A 69 5.06 13.00 4.98
N SER A 70 5.59 14.24 4.98
CA SER A 70 5.89 14.95 6.22
C SER A 70 4.69 15.68 6.83
N SER A 71 3.65 16.00 6.05
CA SER A 71 2.49 16.75 6.51
C SER A 71 1.26 15.89 6.76
N ASP A 72 1.12 14.81 6.01
CA ASP A 72 -0.08 13.98 6.02
C ASP A 72 -0.12 13.12 7.29
N PRO A 73 -1.31 12.95 7.90
CA PRO A 73 -1.44 12.15 9.11
C PRO A 73 -1.18 10.67 8.83
N VAL A 74 -0.59 9.97 9.80
CA VAL A 74 -0.44 8.50 9.72
C VAL A 74 -1.79 7.80 9.89
N ASP A 75 -2.67 8.34 10.73
CA ASP A 75 -4.03 7.85 10.93
C ASP A 75 -4.97 8.46 9.89
N ASP A 76 -4.74 8.09 8.63
CA ASP A 76 -5.44 8.61 7.44
C ASP A 76 -6.70 7.81 7.08
N GLY A 77 -7.04 6.78 7.86
CA GLY A 77 -8.13 5.86 7.58
C GLY A 77 -7.84 4.80 6.50
N ILE A 78 -6.64 4.81 5.92
CA ILE A 78 -6.17 3.85 4.91
C ILE A 78 -5.19 2.87 5.56
N LEU A 79 -4.27 3.38 6.39
CA LEU A 79 -3.28 2.57 7.08
C LEU A 79 -3.91 1.82 8.27
N SER A 80 -4.07 0.50 8.13
CA SER A 80 -4.54 -0.36 9.22
C SER A 80 -3.37 -0.77 10.11
N LEU A 81 -3.43 -0.40 11.38
CA LEU A 81 -2.48 -0.80 12.42
C LEU A 81 -3.06 -1.94 13.26
N ARG A 82 -2.31 -3.04 13.43
CA ARG A 82 -2.75 -4.18 14.24
C ARG A 82 -1.61 -4.84 15.01
N ARG A 83 -1.96 -5.52 16.10
CA ARG A 83 -1.03 -6.37 16.85
C ARG A 83 -0.77 -7.68 16.10
N LYS A 84 0.44 -8.22 16.22
CA LYS A 84 0.76 -9.57 15.76
C LYS A 84 -0.20 -10.58 16.42
N GLY A 85 -0.79 -11.47 15.62
CA GLY A 85 -1.72 -12.49 16.11
C GLY A 85 -3.17 -12.03 16.28
N ALA A 86 -3.50 -10.76 16.02
CA ALA A 86 -4.89 -10.28 16.06
C ALA A 86 -5.82 -11.00 15.06
N ASN A 87 -5.27 -11.53 13.96
CA ASN A 87 -6.00 -12.32 12.96
C ASN A 87 -5.60 -13.80 12.94
N ALA A 88 -5.00 -14.32 14.02
CA ALA A 88 -4.72 -15.75 14.11
C ALA A 88 -6.04 -16.52 14.20
N ARG A 89 -6.61 -16.89 13.05
CA ARG A 89 -7.46 -18.07 12.95
C ARG A 89 -6.56 -19.28 13.24
N GLY A 90 -7.09 -20.26 13.98
CA GLY A 90 -6.37 -21.48 14.34
C GLY A 90 -5.69 -22.13 13.14
N ALA A 91 -4.60 -22.84 13.41
CA ALA A 91 -3.69 -23.47 12.46
C ALA A 91 -4.34 -24.57 11.59
N GLU A 92 -5.33 -24.24 10.76
CA GLU A 92 -6.06 -25.19 9.91
C GLU A 92 -6.03 -24.81 8.40
N GLU A 93 -5.14 -23.90 8.02
CA GLU A 93 -4.78 -23.63 6.60
C GLU A 93 -3.25 -23.80 6.42
N GLU A 94 -2.70 -24.93 6.88
CA GLU A 94 -1.51 -25.50 6.22
C GLU A 94 -1.99 -26.02 4.85
N LEU A 95 -2.01 -25.13 3.86
CA LEU A 95 -2.19 -25.52 2.46
C LEU A 95 -0.99 -26.37 2.06
N GLU A 96 -1.27 -27.64 1.79
CA GLU A 96 -0.40 -28.66 1.23
C GLU A 96 0.40 -28.09 0.05
N ALA A 97 1.73 -28.14 0.15
CA ALA A 97 2.60 -27.79 -0.96
C ALA A 97 2.33 -28.75 -2.12
N ALA A 98 1.77 -28.23 -3.22
CA ALA A 98 1.65 -29.00 -4.45
C ALA A 98 3.06 -29.27 -5.00
N GLU A 99 3.48 -30.54 -4.96
CA GLU A 99 4.48 -31.07 -5.91
C GLU A 99 3.87 -31.18 -7.32
#